data_AF-A0AAW1J675-F1
#
_entry.id   AF-A0AAW1J675-F1
#
_cell.length_a   1.000
_cell.length_b   1.000
_cell.length_c   1.000
_cell.angle_alpha   90.00
_cell.angle_beta   90.00
_cell.angle_gamma   90.00
#
_symmetry.space_group_name_H-M   'P 1'
#
loop_
_entity.id
_entity.type
_entity.pdbx_description
1 polymer ?
#
loop_
_entity_poly.entity_id
_entity_poly.type
_entity_poly.pdbx_seq_one_letter_code
_entity_poly.pdbx_strand_id
1 'polypeptide(L)'
;MDYLWPVAVRCVIYDDVGVREMYKIVFEDVFVARDAVSLEQLKELSAKRRVIDESVNDTSRITEATARKMSGGLTSRIQQEIQKLDNYIPLLQNLIIQVDSVTDNQCTNRWNSELKIRWTSILGSSPTLRLNGPKHFQINSLRYEVGMILFLYGLTLRDLLAFEVLQGWRLESGTQNCNVG
;
A
#
# COMPACT_ATOMS: atom_id res chain seq x y z
N MET A 1 23.61 -31.65 -14.19
CA MET A 1 22.17 -31.42 -14.38
C MET A 1 21.75 -30.45 -13.31
N ASP A 2 21.68 -29.19 -13.73
CA ASP A 2 21.64 -28.02 -12.88
C ASP A 2 20.23 -27.80 -12.31
N TYR A 3 20.16 -27.79 -10.98
CA TYR A 3 19.00 -27.29 -10.25
C TYR A 3 19.06 -25.76 -10.23
N LEU A 4 18.88 -25.14 -11.40
CA LEU A 4 18.91 -23.68 -11.59
C LEU A 4 17.51 -23.05 -11.58
N TRP A 5 16.55 -23.64 -10.86
CA TRP A 5 15.15 -23.18 -10.81
C TRP A 5 14.61 -22.62 -9.49
N PRO A 6 15.27 -22.70 -8.31
CA PRO A 6 14.75 -22.01 -7.13
C PRO A 6 15.18 -20.55 -7.00
N VAL A 7 16.29 -20.13 -7.64
CA VAL A 7 16.87 -18.79 -7.43
C VAL A 7 16.30 -17.75 -8.41
N ALA A 8 16.07 -18.14 -9.67
CA ALA A 8 15.55 -17.22 -10.68
C ALA A 8 14.07 -16.83 -10.43
N VAL A 9 13.24 -17.73 -9.89
CA VAL A 9 11.83 -17.42 -9.57
C VAL A 9 11.70 -16.58 -8.29
N ARG A 10 12.69 -16.63 -7.40
CA ARG A 10 12.70 -15.83 -6.17
C ARG A 10 13.08 -14.37 -6.41
N CYS A 11 13.92 -14.10 -7.41
CA CYS A 11 14.29 -12.72 -7.79
C CYS A 11 13.18 -12.00 -8.58
N VAL A 12 12.48 -12.70 -9.47
CA VAL A 12 11.51 -12.05 -10.38
C VAL A 12 10.21 -11.63 -9.67
N ILE A 13 9.85 -12.26 -8.55
CA ILE A 13 8.63 -11.91 -7.81
C ILE A 13 8.87 -10.83 -6.74
N TYR A 14 10.09 -10.69 -6.22
CA TYR A 14 10.36 -9.85 -5.05
C TYR A 14 10.99 -8.48 -5.35
N ASP A 15 11.56 -8.26 -6.54
CA ASP A 15 12.15 -6.97 -6.92
C ASP A 15 11.27 -6.12 -7.85
N ASP A 16 10.15 -6.65 -8.37
CA ASP A 16 9.54 -6.11 -9.60
C ASP A 16 8.02 -5.83 -9.52
N VAL A 17 7.45 -5.80 -8.31
CA VAL A 17 6.04 -5.46 -8.10
C VAL A 17 5.98 -4.12 -7.37
N GLY A 18 6.35 -3.04 -8.04
CA GLY A 18 5.92 -1.74 -7.56
C GLY A 18 4.46 -1.50 -7.93
N VAL A 19 3.76 -0.83 -7.03
CA VAL A 19 2.49 -0.19 -7.34
C VAL A 19 2.83 1.18 -7.89
N ARG A 20 2.41 1.47 -9.12
CA ARG A 20 2.73 2.75 -9.77
C ARG A 20 1.57 3.75 -9.74
N GLU A 21 0.36 3.27 -9.94
CA GLU A 21 -0.84 4.10 -9.99
C GLU A 21 -1.97 3.41 -9.24
N MET A 22 -2.52 4.16 -8.30
CA MET A 22 -3.81 3.86 -7.70
C MET A 22 -4.88 4.79 -8.26
N TYR A 23 -6.12 4.31 -8.23
CA TYR A 23 -7.27 5.06 -8.68
C TYR A 23 -8.11 5.48 -7.49
N LYS A 24 -8.66 6.69 -7.57
CA LYS A 24 -9.53 7.25 -6.53
C LYS A 24 -10.72 6.33 -6.27
N ILE A 25 -10.91 5.97 -5.01
CA ILE A 25 -12.08 5.26 -4.49
C ILE A 25 -12.77 6.18 -3.48
N VAL A 26 -14.10 6.26 -3.56
CA VAL A 26 -14.95 6.99 -2.60
C VAL A 26 -15.93 5.97 -2.03
N PHE A 27 -15.65 5.49 -0.81
CA PHE A 27 -16.41 4.42 -0.17
C PHE A 27 -17.84 4.82 0.16
N GLU A 28 -18.08 6.08 0.54
CA GLU A 28 -19.42 6.61 0.84
C GLU A 28 -20.33 6.71 -0.40
N ASP A 29 -19.75 6.70 -1.61
CA ASP A 29 -20.54 6.66 -2.85
C ASP A 29 -20.99 5.23 -3.19
N VAL A 30 -20.28 4.22 -2.66
CA VAL A 30 -20.52 2.79 -2.96
C VAL A 30 -21.35 2.12 -1.86
N PHE A 31 -21.04 2.41 -0.60
CA PHE A 31 -21.70 1.80 0.56
C PHE A 31 -22.72 2.77 1.16
N VAL A 32 -23.96 2.29 1.29
CA VAL A 32 -25.04 3.08 1.90
C VAL A 32 -24.97 2.94 3.42
N ALA A 33 -24.58 4.02 4.09
CA ALA A 33 -24.63 4.11 5.55
C ALA A 33 -26.07 4.27 6.05
N ARG A 34 -26.44 3.53 7.11
CA ARG A 34 -27.76 3.62 7.75
C ARG A 34 -27.84 4.70 8.82
N ASP A 35 -26.70 5.11 9.35
CA ASP A 35 -26.56 6.06 10.45
C ASP A 35 -25.37 7.00 10.20
N ALA A 36 -25.36 8.12 10.91
CA ALA A 36 -24.34 9.15 10.74
C ALA A 36 -22.93 8.67 11.14
N VAL A 37 -22.82 7.74 12.10
CA VAL A 37 -21.52 7.24 12.57
C VAL A 37 -20.89 6.38 11.48
N SER A 38 -21.65 5.46 10.89
CA SER A 38 -21.18 4.64 9.75
C SER A 38 -20.79 5.50 8.55
N LEU A 39 -21.52 6.58 8.28
CA LEU A 39 -21.18 7.51 7.19
C LEU A 39 -19.85 8.21 7.43
N GLU A 40 -19.61 8.69 8.65
CA GLU A 40 -18.34 9.32 9.01
C GLU A 40 -17.16 8.34 8.91
N GLN A 41 -17.36 7.07 9.28
CA GLN A 41 -16.34 6.02 9.10
C GLN A 41 -16.01 5.77 7.63
N LEU A 42 -17.00 5.77 6.72
CA LEU A 42 -16.77 5.61 5.29
C LEU A 42 -16.01 6.82 4.71
N LYS A 43 -16.37 8.05 5.10
CA LYS A 43 -15.64 9.25 4.71
C LYS A 43 -14.21 9.25 5.23
N GLU A 44 -13.99 8.80 6.47
CA GLU A 44 -12.67 8.65 7.04
C GLU A 44 -11.85 7.63 6.24
N LEU A 45 -12.45 6.49 5.88
CA LEU A 45 -11.80 5.47 5.06
C LEU A 45 -11.39 6.03 3.69
N SER A 46 -12.29 6.76 3.01
CA SER A 46 -12.00 7.45 1.75
C SER A 46 -10.90 8.49 1.88
N ALA A 47 -10.91 9.28 2.97
CA ALA A 47 -9.89 10.28 3.22
C ALA A 47 -8.51 9.65 3.44
N LYS A 48 -8.41 8.59 4.27
CA LYS A 48 -7.15 7.87 4.50
C LYS A 48 -6.65 7.17 3.25
N ARG A 49 -7.56 6.55 2.48
CA ARG A 49 -7.24 5.95 1.18
C ARG A 49 -6.59 6.96 0.24
N ARG A 50 -7.18 8.16 0.12
CA ARG A 50 -6.67 9.25 -0.71
C ARG A 50 -5.27 9.69 -0.31
N VAL A 51 -4.98 9.75 0.99
CA VAL A 51 -3.63 10.11 1.47
C VAL A 51 -2.58 9.08 1.05
N ILE A 52 -2.94 7.79 1.04
CA ILE A 52 -2.07 6.72 0.52
C ILE A 52 -1.90 6.86 -1.00
N ASP A 53 -2.98 7.16 -1.72
CA ASP A 53 -2.98 7.38 -3.17
C ASP A 53 -2.05 8.49 -3.62
N GLU A 54 -2.20 9.65 -2.99
CA GLU A 54 -1.37 10.81 -3.27
C GLU A 54 0.11 10.56 -2.96
N SER A 55 0.39 9.68 -2.01
CA SER A 55 1.76 9.28 -1.65
C SER A 55 2.37 8.33 -2.67
N VAL A 56 1.63 7.30 -3.07
CA VAL A 56 2.07 6.28 -4.04
C VAL A 56 2.27 6.89 -5.42
N ASN A 57 1.38 7.78 -5.83
CA ASN A 57 1.47 8.44 -7.13
C ASN A 57 2.45 9.64 -7.14
N ASP A 58 3.09 9.93 -6.01
CA ASP A 58 3.94 11.11 -5.78
C ASP A 58 3.24 12.43 -6.16
N THR A 59 1.91 12.48 -6.02
CA THR A 59 1.06 13.65 -6.32
C THR A 59 0.71 14.46 -5.07
N SER A 60 1.29 14.12 -3.92
CA SER A 60 1.04 14.79 -2.65
C SER A 60 1.32 16.29 -2.76
N ARG A 61 0.30 17.09 -2.42
CA ARG A 61 0.41 18.57 -2.35
C ARG A 61 0.79 19.07 -0.97
N ILE A 62 1.02 18.17 -0.02
CA ILE A 62 1.32 18.48 1.38
C ILE A 62 2.82 18.74 1.50
N THR A 63 3.18 19.90 2.07
CA THR A 63 4.59 20.22 2.34
C THR A 63 5.18 19.30 3.42
N GLU A 64 6.48 19.02 3.37
CA GLU A 64 7.16 18.14 4.35
C GLU A 64 6.92 18.60 5.80
N ALA A 65 6.91 19.92 6.05
CA ALA A 65 6.63 20.48 7.37
C ALA A 65 5.20 20.17 7.85
N THR A 66 4.21 20.22 6.95
CA THR A 66 2.83 19.84 7.25
C THR A 66 2.70 18.33 7.46
N ALA A 67 3.32 17.51 6.61
CA ALA A 67 3.32 16.05 6.74
C ALA A 67 3.91 15.62 8.09
N ARG A 68 5.05 16.21 8.48
CA ARG A 68 5.69 15.99 9.79
C ARG A 68 4.78 16.34 10.96
N LYS A 69 4.05 17.45 10.88
CA LYS A 69 3.09 17.83 11.92
C LYS A 69 1.95 16.80 12.02
N MET A 70 1.43 16.35 10.89
CA MET A 70 0.33 15.37 10.84
C MET A 70 0.77 13.99 11.33
N SER A 71 2.03 13.63 11.17
CA SER A 71 2.62 12.39 11.64
C SER A 71 3.19 12.47 13.07
N GLY A 72 2.75 13.43 13.87
CA GLY A 72 3.20 13.56 15.27
C GLY A 72 4.68 13.92 15.45
N GLY A 73 5.32 14.50 14.42
CA GLY A 73 6.72 14.92 14.44
C GLY A 73 7.68 13.96 13.73
N LEU A 74 7.21 12.82 13.20
CA LEU A 74 8.06 11.86 12.49
C LEU A 74 8.77 12.53 11.31
N THR A 75 10.09 12.43 11.26
CA THR A 75 10.93 13.01 10.19
C THR A 75 11.21 12.02 9.07
N SER A 76 11.15 10.71 9.33
CA SER A 76 11.37 9.68 8.32
C SER A 76 10.14 9.48 7.45
N ARG A 77 10.29 9.65 6.11
CA ARG A 77 9.23 9.38 5.12
C ARG A 77 8.69 7.96 5.26
N ILE A 78 9.56 6.97 5.46
CA ILE A 78 9.17 5.55 5.58
C ILE A 78 8.27 5.32 6.79
N GLN A 79 8.60 5.94 7.94
CA GLN A 79 7.76 5.85 9.14
C GLN A 79 6.41 6.56 8.97
N GLN A 80 6.38 7.67 8.23
CA GLN A 80 5.12 8.34 7.88
C GLN A 80 4.22 7.46 7.00
N GLU A 81 4.80 6.72 6.04
CA GLU A 81 4.05 5.78 5.19
C GLU A 81 3.48 4.61 6.00
N ILE A 82 4.28 4.01 6.89
CA ILE A 82 3.83 2.94 7.79
C ILE A 82 2.65 3.44 8.64
N GLN A 83 2.76 4.62 9.23
CA GLN A 83 1.68 5.19 10.04
C GLN A 83 0.39 5.42 9.25
N LYS A 84 0.48 5.84 7.97
CA LYS A 84 -0.72 5.98 7.11
C LYS A 84 -1.40 4.63 6.91
N LEU A 85 -0.61 3.59 6.66
CA LEU A 85 -1.11 2.23 6.43
C LEU A 85 -1.71 1.62 7.71
N ASP A 86 -1.05 1.77 8.85
CA ASP A 86 -1.51 1.31 10.17
C ASP A 86 -2.87 1.91 10.55
N ASN A 87 -3.13 3.15 10.15
CA ASN A 87 -4.41 3.81 10.42
C ASN A 87 -5.52 3.40 9.42
N TYR A 88 -5.15 2.90 8.25
CA TYR A 88 -6.10 2.55 7.19
C TYR A 88 -6.55 1.09 7.26
N ILE A 89 -5.62 0.17 7.50
CA ILE A 89 -5.88 -1.28 7.51
C ILE A 89 -7.01 -1.67 8.48
N PRO A 90 -7.05 -1.20 9.76
CA PRO A 90 -8.10 -1.58 10.69
C PRO A 90 -9.49 -1.14 10.25
N LEU A 91 -9.61 0.07 9.66
CA LEU A 91 -10.88 0.58 9.15
C LEU A 91 -11.36 -0.25 7.95
N LEU A 92 -10.45 -0.62 7.05
CA LEU A 92 -10.77 -1.45 5.89
C LEU A 92 -11.19 -2.87 6.31
N GLN A 93 -10.51 -3.46 7.30
CA GLN A 93 -10.88 -4.76 7.86
C GLN A 93 -12.26 -4.72 8.52
N ASN A 94 -12.56 -3.66 9.28
CA ASN A 94 -13.89 -3.47 9.87
C ASN A 94 -14.98 -3.41 8.80
N LEU A 95 -14.76 -2.69 7.70
CA LEU A 95 -15.71 -2.64 6.58
C LEU A 95 -15.94 -4.03 5.98
N ILE A 96 -14.89 -4.84 5.80
CA ILE A 96 -15.03 -6.21 5.28
C ILE A 96 -15.90 -7.06 6.20
N ILE A 97 -15.67 -7.00 7.51
CA ILE A 97 -16.48 -7.76 8.49
C ILE A 97 -17.95 -7.36 8.38
N GLN A 98 -18.25 -6.06 8.25
CA GLN A 98 -19.62 -5.57 8.10
C GLN A 98 -20.25 -6.01 6.78
N VAL A 99 -19.52 -5.91 5.67
CA VAL A 99 -20.01 -6.34 4.35
C VAL A 99 -20.22 -7.86 4.31
N ASP A 100 -19.32 -8.65 4.88
CA ASP A 100 -19.45 -10.11 4.97
C ASP A 100 -20.61 -10.54 5.88
N SER A 101 -20.98 -9.72 6.88
CA SER A 101 -22.15 -9.97 7.74
C SER A 101 -23.48 -9.77 7.01
N VAL A 102 -23.48 -9.06 5.87
CA VAL A 102 -24.67 -8.88 5.04
C VAL A 102 -24.86 -10.13 4.18
N THR A 103 -25.88 -10.91 4.49
CA THR A 103 -26.20 -12.17 3.81
C THR A 103 -26.78 -12.00 2.40
N ASP A 104 -27.04 -10.76 1.97
CA ASP A 104 -27.60 -10.48 0.64
C ASP A 104 -26.51 -10.39 -0.44
N ASN A 105 -26.41 -11.46 -1.22
CA ASN A 105 -25.52 -11.58 -2.36
C ASN A 105 -25.77 -10.52 -3.44
N GLN A 106 -26.99 -9.96 -3.57
CA GLN A 106 -27.28 -8.94 -4.59
C GLN A 106 -26.66 -7.59 -4.23
N CYS A 107 -26.78 -7.16 -2.96
CA CYS A 107 -26.10 -5.96 -2.47
C CYS A 107 -24.58 -6.08 -2.60
N THR A 108 -24.01 -7.23 -2.21
CA THR A 108 -22.56 -7.48 -2.28
C THR A 108 -22.04 -7.45 -3.72
N ASN A 109 -22.76 -8.03 -4.68
CA ASN A 109 -22.38 -7.98 -6.09
C ASN A 109 -22.43 -6.55 -6.66
N ARG A 110 -23.42 -5.76 -6.25
CA ARG A 110 -23.53 -4.35 -6.66
C ARG A 110 -22.38 -3.52 -6.10
N TRP A 111 -22.10 -3.60 -4.80
CA TRP A 111 -20.98 -2.88 -4.18
C TRP A 111 -19.64 -3.25 -4.81
N ASN A 112 -19.41 -4.53 -5.06
CA ASN A 112 -18.24 -4.98 -5.79
C ASN A 112 -18.19 -4.35 -7.19
N SER A 113 -19.28 -4.30 -7.97
CA SER A 113 -19.23 -3.68 -9.30
C SER A 113 -18.90 -2.17 -9.29
N GLU A 114 -19.30 -1.45 -8.23
CA GLU A 114 -19.14 0.01 -8.12
C GLU A 114 -17.77 0.43 -7.55
N LEU A 115 -17.10 -0.43 -6.77
CA LEU A 115 -15.79 -0.17 -6.16
C LEU A 115 -14.67 0.17 -7.16
N LYS A 116 -14.75 -0.36 -8.39
CA LYS A 116 -13.81 -0.08 -9.51
C LYS A 116 -12.32 -0.07 -9.10
N ILE A 117 -11.92 -0.94 -8.16
CA ILE A 117 -10.57 -1.00 -7.62
C ILE A 117 -9.60 -1.36 -8.74
N ARG A 118 -8.64 -0.47 -8.99
CA ARG A 118 -7.63 -0.64 -10.02
C ARG A 118 -6.26 -0.41 -9.41
N TRP A 119 -5.40 -1.40 -9.59
CA TRP A 119 -3.99 -1.35 -9.25
C TRP A 119 -3.18 -1.61 -10.53
N THR A 120 -2.14 -0.82 -10.76
CA THR A 120 -1.19 -1.07 -11.85
C THR A 120 0.07 -1.73 -11.32
N SER A 121 0.51 -2.79 -11.98
CA SER A 121 1.82 -3.41 -11.77
C SER A 121 2.88 -2.70 -12.61
N ILE A 122 4.11 -2.55 -12.07
CA ILE A 122 5.28 -2.10 -12.83
C ILE A 122 5.53 -2.93 -14.10
N LEU A 123 5.23 -4.24 -14.07
CA LEU A 123 5.51 -5.19 -15.16
C LEU A 123 4.79 -4.88 -16.48
N GLY A 124 3.63 -4.20 -16.44
CA GLY A 124 2.89 -3.82 -17.64
C GLY A 124 3.48 -2.61 -18.40
N SER A 125 4.55 -2.01 -17.88
CA SER A 125 5.17 -0.79 -18.43
C SER A 125 6.66 -0.89 -18.68
N SER A 126 7.30 -2.03 -18.36
CA SER A 126 8.73 -2.24 -18.64
C SER A 126 8.96 -2.46 -20.13
N PRO A 127 9.76 -1.63 -20.83
CA PRO A 127 10.13 -1.89 -22.21
C PRO A 127 11.09 -3.09 -22.35
N THR A 128 11.76 -3.50 -21.26
CA THR A 128 12.77 -4.57 -21.23
C THR A 128 12.17 -5.94 -20.89
N LEU A 129 11.10 -6.00 -20.10
CA LEU A 129 10.30 -7.20 -19.84
C LEU A 129 8.96 -7.07 -20.55
N ARG A 130 8.91 -7.45 -21.84
CA ARG A 130 7.67 -7.57 -22.62
C ARG A 130 6.86 -8.78 -22.16
N LEU A 131 6.44 -8.83 -20.90
CA LEU A 131 5.27 -9.62 -20.56
C LEU A 131 4.08 -8.88 -21.16
N ASN A 132 3.43 -9.45 -22.17
CA ASN A 132 2.15 -9.00 -22.73
C ASN A 132 0.99 -9.15 -21.70
N GLY A 133 1.23 -8.78 -20.44
CA GLY A 133 0.25 -8.80 -19.37
C GLY A 133 -0.60 -7.53 -19.38
N PRO A 134 -1.83 -7.58 -18.84
CA PRO A 134 -2.67 -6.40 -18.68
C PRO A 134 -1.93 -5.31 -17.89
N LYS A 135 -1.81 -4.11 -18.47
CA LYS A 135 -1.19 -2.94 -17.82
C LYS A 135 -1.92 -2.49 -16.55
N HIS A 136 -3.19 -2.89 -16.41
CA HIS A 136 -4.05 -2.56 -15.28
C HIS A 136 -4.79 -3.83 -14.87
N PHE A 137 -4.78 -4.15 -13.59
CA PHE A 137 -5.65 -5.18 -13.03
C PHE A 137 -6.79 -4.46 -12.30
N GLN A 138 -8.01 -4.64 -12.82
CA GLN A 138 -9.22 -4.17 -12.16
C GLN A 138 -9.91 -5.38 -11.55
N ILE A 139 -9.77 -5.52 -10.23
CA ILE A 139 -10.44 -6.56 -9.46
C ILE A 139 -11.24 -5.85 -8.39
N ASN A 140 -12.55 -5.76 -8.62
CA ASN A 140 -13.42 -5.00 -7.74
C ASN A 140 -13.85 -5.83 -6.53
N SER A 141 -12.92 -6.03 -5.59
CA SER A 141 -13.15 -6.76 -4.35
C SER A 141 -12.42 -6.09 -3.19
N LEU A 142 -13.11 -5.87 -2.08
CA LEU A 142 -12.48 -5.37 -0.85
C LEU A 142 -11.34 -6.28 -0.36
N ARG A 143 -11.44 -7.61 -0.59
CA ARG A 143 -10.36 -8.55 -0.24
C ARG A 143 -9.12 -8.34 -1.11
N TYR A 144 -9.33 -8.02 -2.39
CA TYR A 144 -8.22 -7.67 -3.28
C TYR A 144 -7.53 -6.38 -2.82
N GLU A 145 -8.31 -5.37 -2.43
CA GLU A 145 -7.79 -4.12 -1.87
C GLU A 145 -6.93 -4.36 -0.62
N VAL A 146 -7.40 -5.18 0.33
CA VAL A 146 -6.59 -5.55 1.51
C VAL A 146 -5.30 -6.24 1.10
N GLY A 147 -5.36 -7.18 0.17
CA GLY A 147 -4.16 -7.88 -0.32
C GLY A 147 -3.13 -6.91 -0.88
N MET A 148 -3.56 -5.95 -1.69
CA MET A 148 -2.67 -4.94 -2.28
C MET A 148 -2.10 -3.96 -1.25
N ILE A 149 -2.88 -3.59 -0.24
CA ILE A 149 -2.45 -2.71 0.85
C ILE A 149 -1.45 -3.40 1.78
N LEU A 150 -1.69 -4.67 2.12
CA LEU A 150 -0.73 -5.48 2.88
C LEU A 150 0.56 -5.69 2.09
N PHE A 151 0.44 -5.85 0.78
CA PHE A 151 1.59 -5.93 -0.10
C PHE A 151 2.42 -4.64 -0.09
N LEU A 152 1.78 -3.46 -0.20
CA LEU A 152 2.42 -2.15 -0.06
C LEU A 152 3.08 -1.96 1.32
N TYR A 153 2.41 -2.44 2.38
CA TYR A 153 2.96 -2.42 3.74
C TYR A 153 4.24 -3.25 3.83
N GLY A 154 4.25 -4.47 3.28
CA GLY A 154 5.44 -5.32 3.21
C GLY A 154 6.60 -4.67 2.45
N LEU A 155 6.32 -3.99 1.34
CA LEU A 155 7.34 -3.22 0.61
C LEU A 155 7.93 -2.09 1.47
N THR A 156 7.07 -1.35 2.15
CA THR A 156 7.51 -0.23 3.00
C THR A 156 8.38 -0.72 4.17
N LEU A 157 8.05 -1.89 4.74
CA LEU A 157 8.88 -2.53 5.76
C LEU A 157 10.23 -3.02 5.22
N ARG A 158 10.26 -3.54 3.99
CA ARG A 158 11.51 -3.92 3.32
C ARG A 158 12.42 -2.71 3.18
N ASP A 159 11.89 -1.57 2.76
CA ASP A 159 12.65 -0.33 2.61
C ASP A 159 13.14 0.20 3.97
N LEU A 160 12.32 0.09 5.01
CA LEU A 160 12.72 0.43 6.38
C LEU A 160 13.92 -0.42 6.82
N LEU A 161 13.82 -1.75 6.69
CA LEU A 161 14.86 -2.66 7.11
C LEU A 161 16.15 -2.45 6.31
N ALA A 162 16.04 -2.21 5.00
CA ALA A 162 17.19 -1.89 4.16
C ALA A 162 17.90 -0.61 4.63
N PHE A 163 17.14 0.42 4.98
CA PHE A 163 17.69 1.67 5.53
C PHE A 163 18.38 1.43 6.89
N GLU A 164 17.73 0.71 7.80
CA GLU A 164 18.28 0.42 9.13
C GLU A 164 19.56 -0.41 9.06
N VAL A 165 19.58 -1.46 8.23
CA VAL A 165 20.76 -2.30 8.01
C VAL A 165 21.91 -1.44 7.48
N LEU A 166 21.67 -0.58 6.48
CA LEU A 166 22.69 0.33 5.95
C LEU A 166 23.26 1.29 7.00
N GLN A 167 22.43 1.79 7.93
CA GLN A 167 22.93 2.62 9.03
C GLN A 167 23.75 1.81 10.04
N GLY A 168 23.35 0.57 10.33
CA GLY A 168 24.13 -0.35 11.18
C GLY A 168 25.55 -0.58 10.64
N TRP A 169 25.67 -0.91 9.35
CA TRP A 169 26.97 -1.07 8.68
C TRP A 169 27.83 0.20 8.69
N ARG A 170 27.20 1.37 8.55
CA ARG A 170 27.91 2.66 8.60
C ARG A 170 28.48 2.96 9.99
N LEU A 171 27.79 2.55 11.06
CA LEU A 171 28.26 2.77 12.42
C LEU A 171 29.43 1.83 12.77
N GLU A 172 29.37 0.57 12.35
CA GLU A 172 30.44 -0.43 12.60
C GLU A 172 31.74 -0.13 11.85
N SER A 173 31.65 0.40 10.62
CA SER A 173 32.83 0.82 9.85
C SER A 173 33.47 2.12 10.35
N GLY A 174 32.73 2.94 11.12
CA GLY A 174 33.24 4.13 11.79
C GLY A 174 34.04 3.82 13.06
N THR A 175 33.69 2.75 13.78
CA THR A 175 34.35 2.36 15.05
C THR A 175 35.68 1.62 14.84
N GLN A 176 35.96 1.09 13.65
CA GLN A 176 37.22 0.39 13.35
C GLN A 176 38.41 1.32 13.04
N ASN A 177 38.21 2.65 12.98
CA ASN A 177 39.27 3.64 12.71
C ASN A 177 39.75 4.43 13.93
N CYS A 178 39.29 4.10 15.13
CA CYS A 178 39.70 4.78 16.38
C CYS A 178 40.32 3.77 17.37
N ASN A 179 41.37 3.07 16.97
CA ASN A 179 42.32 2.39 17.89
C ASN A 179 43.58 1.95 17.11
N VAL A 180 44.35 2.92 16.64
CA VAL A 180 45.79 2.72 16.38
C VAL A 180 46.50 3.95 16.94
N GLY A 181 46.91 3.85 18.20
CA GLY A 181 47.72 4.83 18.92
C GLY A 181 48.59 4.08 19.92
#